data_AF-A0A9E3IJS7-F1
#
_entry.id   AF-A0A9E3IJS7-F1
#
_cell.length_a   1.000
_cell.length_b   1.000
_cell.length_c   1.000
_cell.angle_alpha   90.00
_cell.angle_beta   90.00
_cell.angle_gamma   90.00
#
_symmetry.space_group_name_H-M   'P 1'
#
loop_
_entity.id
_entity.type
_entity.pdbx_description
1 polymer ?
#
loop_
_entity_poly.entity_id
_entity_poly.type
_entity_poly.pdbx_seq_one_letter_code
_entity_poly.pdbx_strand_id
1 'polypeptide(L)'
;FFHHADSFAMMRGGHLDICVLGAFQVSAGGDLANWHTGAEGAIPAVGGAMDLAIGAKRTFVMMEHLTKSGQSKLVERCTYPLTGLACVSRVYTDLAVIAVGPQGARVVDMVGGLAFEQLQAVTAVPLTRG
;
A
#
# COMPACT_ATOMS: atom_id res chain seq x y z
N PHE A 1 -26.28 15.28 -7.54
CA PHE A 1 -25.54 14.92 -8.76
C PHE A 1 -24.38 15.90 -8.88
N PHE A 2 -23.13 15.44 -8.93
CA PHE A 2 -21.94 16.28 -9.12
C PHE A 2 -21.19 15.82 -10.37
N HIS A 3 -20.49 16.72 -11.05
CA HIS A 3 -19.77 16.38 -12.27
C HIS A 3 -18.47 15.63 -11.95
N HIS A 4 -17.99 14.80 -12.87
CA HIS A 4 -16.72 14.08 -12.68
C HIS A 4 -15.55 15.03 -12.37
N ALA A 5 -15.54 16.23 -12.95
CA ALA A 5 -14.54 17.26 -12.64
C ALA A 5 -14.52 17.65 -11.15
N ASP A 6 -15.69 17.82 -10.53
CA ASP A 6 -15.82 18.17 -9.11
C ASP A 6 -15.32 17.03 -8.21
N SER A 7 -15.61 15.78 -8.60
CA SER A 7 -15.12 14.57 -7.92
C SER A 7 -13.60 14.52 -7.88
N PHE A 8 -12.96 14.75 -9.03
CA PHE A 8 -11.51 14.75 -9.13
C PHE A 8 -10.87 15.97 -8.47
N ALA A 9 -11.55 17.12 -8.45
CA ALA A 9 -11.11 18.28 -7.69
C ALA A 9 -11.12 17.99 -6.18
N MET A 10 -12.13 17.29 -5.66
CA MET A 10 -12.16 16.84 -4.27
C MET A 10 -11.00 15.88 -3.94
N MET A 11 -10.75 14.89 -4.81
CA MET A 11 -9.65 13.93 -4.65
C MET A 11 -8.30 14.64 -4.66
N ARG A 12 -7.97 15.37 -5.72
CA ARG A 12 -6.67 16.05 -5.85
C ARG A 12 -6.47 17.24 -4.92
N GLY A 13 -7.56 17.85 -4.45
CA GLY A 13 -7.53 19.05 -3.61
C GLY A 13 -7.21 18.78 -2.14
N GLY A 14 -6.91 17.55 -1.72
CA GLY A 14 -6.62 17.28 -0.31
C GLY A 14 -7.86 17.24 0.57
N HIS A 15 -9.05 17.14 -0.02
CA HIS A 15 -10.32 17.20 0.72
C HIS A 15 -10.74 15.84 1.29
N LEU A 16 -10.08 14.75 0.88
CA LEU A 16 -10.27 13.42 1.45
C LEU A 16 -9.30 13.20 2.60
N ASP A 17 -9.83 12.91 3.80
CA ASP A 17 -8.98 12.63 4.95
C ASP A 17 -8.28 11.27 4.86
N ILE A 18 -8.94 10.27 4.29
CA ILE A 18 -8.46 8.90 4.18
C ILE A 18 -8.89 8.30 2.83
N CYS A 19 -7.96 7.65 2.17
CA CYS A 19 -8.23 6.71 1.08
C CYS A 19 -7.73 5.31 1.46
N VAL A 20 -8.48 4.27 1.10
CA VAL A 20 -8.08 2.87 1.27
C VAL A 20 -8.02 2.20 -0.10
N LEU A 21 -6.86 1.63 -0.44
CA LEU A 21 -6.61 0.98 -1.73
C LEU A 21 -6.11 -0.46 -1.55
N GLY A 22 -6.34 -1.29 -2.56
CA GLY A 22 -5.60 -2.55 -2.70
C GLY A 22 -4.19 -2.31 -3.25
N ALA A 23 -3.29 -3.26 -3.07
CA ALA A 23 -1.94 -3.21 -3.63
C ALA A 23 -1.43 -4.57 -4.11
N PHE A 24 -0.59 -4.54 -5.15
CA PHE A 24 0.27 -5.66 -5.52
C PHE A 24 1.56 -5.63 -4.71
N GLN A 25 2.15 -4.44 -4.54
CA GLN A 25 3.31 -4.20 -3.70
C GLN A 25 3.18 -2.87 -2.98
N VAL A 26 3.75 -2.80 -1.77
CA VAL A 26 4.03 -1.56 -1.05
C VAL A 26 5.49 -1.56 -0.65
N SER A 27 6.20 -0.45 -0.87
CA SER A 27 7.58 -0.32 -0.39
C SER A 27 7.64 0.05 1.10
N ALA A 28 8.73 -0.27 1.80
CA ALA A 28 8.95 0.18 3.18
C ALA A 28 8.94 1.72 3.31
N GLY A 29 9.31 2.42 2.24
CA GLY A 29 9.23 3.87 2.13
C GLY A 29 7.82 4.42 1.80
N GLY A 30 6.84 3.55 1.55
CA GLY A 30 5.45 3.93 1.29
C GLY A 30 5.07 4.07 -0.19
N ASP A 31 5.89 3.58 -1.13
CA ASP A 31 5.52 3.56 -2.55
C ASP A 31 4.40 2.55 -2.78
N LEU A 32 3.46 2.89 -3.66
CA LEU A 32 2.33 2.05 -4.02
C LEU A 32 2.50 1.52 -5.44
N ALA A 33 2.32 0.22 -5.65
CA ALA A 33 2.12 -0.38 -6.98
C ALA A 33 0.85 -1.22 -7.00
N ASN A 34 -0.16 -0.79 -7.76
CA ASN A 34 -1.46 -1.47 -7.79
C ASN A 34 -2.24 -1.43 -9.12
N TRP A 35 -1.68 -0.87 -10.21
CA TRP A 35 -2.41 -0.71 -11.47
C TRP A 35 -1.96 -1.65 -12.59
N HIS A 36 -0.75 -2.22 -12.49
CA HIS A 36 -0.19 -3.13 -13.50
C HIS A 36 0.92 -4.00 -12.90
N THR A 37 1.08 -5.22 -13.41
CA THR A 37 2.13 -6.16 -12.97
C THR A 37 3.37 -6.17 -13.87
N GLY A 38 3.33 -5.46 -15.00
CA GLY A 38 4.40 -5.44 -16.00
C GLY A 38 4.34 -6.57 -17.02
N ALA A 39 3.38 -7.50 -16.90
CA ALA A 39 3.24 -8.63 -17.81
C ALA A 39 2.78 -8.18 -19.21
N GLU A 40 3.34 -8.79 -20.25
CA GLU A 40 2.97 -8.55 -21.64
C GLU A 40 1.50 -8.96 -21.87
N GLY A 41 0.69 -8.03 -22.39
CA GLY A 41 -0.74 -8.25 -22.62
C GLY A 41 -1.65 -8.06 -21.40
N ALA A 42 -1.12 -7.72 -20.22
CA ALA A 42 -1.96 -7.29 -19.11
C ALA A 42 -2.61 -5.94 -19.43
N ILE A 43 -3.92 -5.83 -19.21
CA ILE A 43 -4.66 -4.58 -19.45
C ILE A 43 -4.42 -3.65 -18.25
N PRO A 44 -3.86 -2.44 -18.46
CA PRO A 44 -3.73 -1.44 -17.40
C PRO A 44 -5.07 -1.08 -16.77
N ALA A 45 -5.14 -1.14 -15.44
CA ALA A 45 -6.28 -0.63 -14.68
C ALA A 45 -5.94 0.73 -14.06
N VAL A 46 -5.54 1.71 -14.89
CA VAL A 46 -5.29 3.10 -14.45
C VAL A 46 -6.63 3.84 -14.36
N GLY A 47 -7.43 3.50 -13.34
CA GLY A 47 -8.59 4.32 -12.95
C GLY A 47 -8.14 5.56 -12.17
N GLY A 48 -9.03 6.12 -11.33
CA GLY A 48 -8.71 7.25 -10.44
C GLY A 48 -7.79 6.90 -9.24
N ALA A 49 -7.09 5.76 -9.28
CA ALA A 49 -6.24 5.29 -8.18
C ALA A 49 -5.05 6.22 -7.93
N MET A 50 -4.48 6.83 -8.98
CA MET A 50 -3.38 7.80 -8.84
C MET A 50 -3.86 9.08 -8.15
N ASP A 51 -4.98 9.66 -8.59
CA ASP A 51 -5.57 10.85 -7.96
C ASP A 51 -5.93 10.61 -6.49
N LEU A 52 -6.48 9.43 -6.18
CA LEU A 52 -6.80 9.04 -4.82
C LEU A 52 -5.55 8.87 -3.94
N ALA A 53 -4.55 8.15 -4.43
CA ALA A 53 -3.36 7.81 -3.67
C ALA A 53 -2.54 9.06 -3.32
N ILE A 54 -2.48 10.04 -4.22
CA ILE A 54 -1.71 11.28 -4.05
C ILE A 54 -2.55 12.36 -3.37
N GLY A 55 -3.85 12.43 -3.66
CA GLY A 55 -4.70 13.53 -3.24
C GLY A 55 -5.30 13.38 -1.84
N ALA A 56 -5.40 12.17 -1.29
CA ALA A 56 -5.86 12.00 0.08
C ALA A 56 -4.80 12.42 1.11
N LYS A 57 -5.23 13.01 2.24
CA LYS A 57 -4.30 13.38 3.33
C LYS A 57 -3.57 12.17 3.90
N ARG A 58 -4.21 11.00 3.88
CA ARG A 58 -3.61 9.71 4.26
C ARG A 58 -4.09 8.61 3.32
N THR A 59 -3.15 7.86 2.77
CA THR A 59 -3.45 6.65 2.01
C THR A 59 -3.10 5.42 2.84
N PHE A 60 -4.08 4.53 3.00
CA PHE A 60 -3.95 3.23 3.61
C PHE A 60 -4.06 2.15 2.55
N VAL A 61 -3.37 1.05 2.77
CA VAL A 61 -3.45 -0.14 1.91
C VAL A 61 -4.06 -1.28 2.68
N MET A 62 -4.96 -2.02 2.05
CA MET A 62 -5.46 -3.30 2.55
C MET A 62 -5.08 -4.39 1.53
N MET A 63 -4.31 -5.38 1.97
CA MET A 63 -3.83 -6.46 1.11
C MET A 63 -3.49 -7.72 1.90
N GLU A 64 -3.51 -8.89 1.26
CA GLU A 64 -2.81 -10.05 1.82
C GLU A 64 -1.32 -9.73 1.98
N HIS A 65 -0.71 -10.26 3.04
CA HIS A 65 0.70 -10.03 3.35
C HIS A 65 1.62 -10.67 2.32
N LEU A 66 1.23 -11.85 1.84
CA LEU A 66 1.96 -12.66 0.89
C LEU A 66 1.23 -12.76 -0.45
N THR A 67 1.97 -13.06 -1.50
CA THR A 67 1.40 -13.59 -2.74
C THR A 67 0.94 -15.03 -2.53
N LYS A 68 0.19 -15.57 -3.51
CA LYS A 68 -0.17 -17.00 -3.54
C LYS A 68 1.05 -17.94 -3.57
N SER A 69 2.21 -17.45 -3.99
CA SER A 69 3.48 -18.18 -3.98
C SER A 69 4.31 -17.95 -2.71
N GLY A 70 3.74 -17.31 -1.68
CA GLY A 70 4.37 -17.07 -0.39
C GLY A 70 5.40 -15.94 -0.36
N GLN A 71 5.45 -15.09 -1.39
CA GLN A 71 6.38 -13.95 -1.44
C GLN A 71 5.80 -12.73 -0.73
N SER A 72 6.61 -12.03 0.06
CA SER A 72 6.18 -10.78 0.72
C SER A 72 5.72 -9.73 -0.30
N LYS A 73 4.58 -9.10 -0.02
CA LYS A 73 4.09 -7.95 -0.78
C LYS A 73 4.54 -6.61 -0.19
N LEU A 74 5.04 -6.62 1.05
CA LEU A 74 5.80 -5.52 1.62
C LEU A 74 7.28 -5.69 1.27
N VAL A 75 7.83 -4.78 0.47
CA VAL A 75 9.15 -4.92 -0.17
C VAL A 75 10.03 -3.71 0.10
N GLU A 76 11.35 -3.83 -0.08
CA GLU A 76 12.25 -2.68 0.05
C GLU A 76 11.98 -1.65 -1.05
N ARG A 77 11.81 -2.13 -2.28
CA ARG A 77 11.50 -1.34 -3.47
C ARG A 77 10.51 -2.08 -4.35
N CYS A 78 9.46 -1.40 -4.81
CA CYS A 78 8.54 -1.98 -5.77
C CYS A 78 9.24 -2.32 -7.09
N THR A 79 8.92 -3.48 -7.64
CA THR A 79 9.37 -3.92 -8.96
C THR A 79 8.29 -3.71 -10.01
N TYR A 80 7.02 -3.65 -9.60
CA TYR A 80 5.92 -3.31 -10.47
C TYR A 80 5.81 -1.80 -10.71
N PRO A 81 5.22 -1.36 -11.83
CA PRO A 81 4.98 0.04 -12.11
C PRO A 81 4.24 0.74 -10.96
N LEU A 82 4.79 1.88 -10.53
CA LEU A 82 4.26 2.62 -9.40
C LEU A 82 2.95 3.35 -9.75
N THR A 83 2.04 3.36 -8.79
CA THR A 83 0.84 4.22 -8.75
C THR A 83 1.17 5.56 -8.10
N GLY A 84 2.00 5.55 -7.06
CA GLY A 84 2.40 6.76 -6.33
C GLY A 84 3.66 6.51 -5.50
N LEU A 85 4.49 7.54 -5.37
CA LEU A 85 5.71 7.52 -4.57
C LEU A 85 5.39 7.97 -3.14
N ALA A 86 5.93 7.25 -2.14
CA ALA A 86 5.86 7.57 -0.73
C ALA A 86 4.48 8.06 -0.22
N CYS A 87 3.39 7.52 -0.78
CA CYS A 87 2.03 7.99 -0.52
C CYS A 87 1.31 7.14 0.53
N VAL A 88 1.71 5.89 0.70
CA VAL A 88 1.13 4.98 1.69
C VAL A 88 1.72 5.28 3.06
N SER A 89 0.86 5.42 4.07
CA SER A 89 1.26 5.63 5.46
C SER A 89 1.00 4.42 6.37
N ARG A 90 0.12 3.51 5.93
CA ARG A 90 -0.23 2.30 6.69
C ARG A 90 -0.69 1.17 5.78
N VAL A 91 -0.25 -0.03 6.11
CA VAL A 91 -0.63 -1.29 5.46
C VAL A 91 -1.36 -2.16 6.47
N TYR A 92 -2.53 -2.64 6.08
CA TYR A 92 -3.33 -3.60 6.81
C TYR A 92 -3.28 -4.92 6.06
N THR A 93 -2.81 -5.97 6.73
CA THR A 93 -2.79 -7.31 6.18
C THR A 93 -3.57 -8.29 7.04
N ASP A 94 -3.70 -9.51 6.54
CA ASP A 94 -4.20 -10.68 7.28
C ASP A 94 -3.32 -11.07 8.48
N LEU A 95 -2.12 -10.51 8.62
CA LEU A 95 -1.16 -10.83 9.68
C LEU A 95 -0.88 -9.65 10.63
N ALA A 96 -0.83 -8.41 10.12
CA ALA A 96 -0.40 -7.27 10.91
C ALA A 96 -0.91 -5.93 10.36
N VAL A 97 -0.89 -4.92 11.22
CA VAL A 97 -0.99 -3.51 10.86
C VAL A 97 0.41 -2.91 10.91
N ILE A 98 0.87 -2.34 9.81
CA ILE A 98 2.24 -1.85 9.65
C ILE A 98 2.21 -0.39 9.19
N ALA A 99 2.85 0.50 9.95
CA ALA A 99 3.15 1.85 9.48
C ALA A 99 4.40 1.81 8.60
N VAL A 100 4.37 2.53 7.47
CA VAL A 100 5.49 2.61 6.51
C VAL A 100 5.84 4.08 6.25
N GLY A 101 7.05 4.34 5.78
CA GLY A 101 7.52 5.69 5.50
C GLY A 101 9.02 5.85 5.70
N PRO A 102 9.51 7.08 5.94
CA PRO A 102 10.95 7.37 6.04
C PRO A 102 11.69 6.59 7.14
N GLN A 103 10.97 6.12 8.17
CA GLN A 103 11.53 5.31 9.26
C GLN A 103 11.49 3.81 8.98
N GLY A 104 11.05 3.40 7.78
CA GLY A 104 10.85 2.00 7.40
C GLY A 104 9.52 1.42 7.91
N ALA A 105 9.47 0.10 8.03
CA ALA A 105 8.28 -0.63 8.42
C ALA A 105 8.21 -0.85 9.95
N ARG A 106 7.20 -0.25 10.60
CA ARG A 106 6.93 -0.39 12.03
C ARG A 106 5.62 -1.12 12.28
N VAL A 107 5.68 -2.22 13.01
CA VAL A 107 4.50 -3.01 13.38
C VAL A 107 3.70 -2.25 14.43
N VAL A 108 2.46 -1.92 14.10
CA VAL A 108 1.51 -1.24 14.99
C VAL A 108 0.69 -2.25 15.78
N ASP A 109 0.28 -3.34 15.12
CA ASP A 109 -0.50 -4.41 15.73
C ASP A 109 -0.29 -5.72 14.95
N MET A 110 -0.54 -6.86 15.59
CA MET A 110 -0.43 -8.19 15.00
C MET A 110 -1.64 -9.04 15.35
N VAL A 111 -1.99 -9.98 14.48
CA VAL A 111 -3.02 -10.96 14.81
C VAL A 111 -2.63 -11.79 16.04
N GLY A 112 -3.63 -12.14 16.85
CA GLY A 112 -3.41 -12.91 18.07
C GLY A 112 -2.73 -14.25 17.79
N GLY A 113 -1.72 -14.59 18.60
CA GLY A 113 -1.00 -15.86 18.51
C GLY A 113 0.16 -15.88 17.51
N LEU A 114 0.38 -14.82 16.73
CA LEU A 114 1.54 -14.69 15.84
C LEU A 114 2.72 -14.08 16.61
N ALA A 115 3.86 -14.79 16.64
CA ALA A 115 5.09 -14.23 17.18
C ALA A 115 5.72 -13.23 16.20
N PHE A 116 6.38 -12.20 16.72
CA PHE A 116 7.02 -11.17 15.90
C PHE A 116 8.08 -11.76 14.95
N GLU A 117 8.81 -12.76 15.41
CA GLU A 117 9.87 -13.43 14.64
C GLU A 117 9.28 -14.21 13.46
N GLN A 118 8.07 -14.74 13.60
CA GLN A 118 7.34 -15.40 12.51
C GLN A 118 6.88 -14.37 11.47
N LEU A 119 6.36 -13.22 11.91
CA LEU A 119 6.01 -12.12 11.01
C LEU A 119 7.24 -11.61 10.25
N GLN A 120 8.36 -11.40 10.95
CA GLN A 120 9.62 -10.98 10.34
C GLN A 120 10.12 -11.99 9.31
N ALA A 121 9.99 -13.30 9.59
CA ALA A 121 10.45 -14.36 8.67
C ALA A 121 9.70 -14.38 7.33
N VAL A 122 8.47 -13.86 7.29
CA VAL A 122 7.65 -13.79 6.07
C VAL A 122 7.60 -12.38 5.47
N THR A 123 8.29 -11.41 6.07
CA THR A 123 8.35 -10.03 5.59
C THR A 123 9.71 -9.76 4.94
N ALA A 124 9.72 -9.25 3.71
CA ALA A 124 10.96 -9.01 2.96
C ALA A 124 11.74 -7.75 3.38
N VAL A 125 11.28 -7.04 4.42
CA VAL A 125 11.92 -5.83 4.97
C VAL A 125 12.10 -5.97 6.48
N PRO A 126 13.12 -5.33 7.07
CA PRO A 126 13.26 -5.27 8.51
C PRO A 126 12.03 -4.60 9.15
N LEU A 127 11.48 -5.26 10.15
CA LEU A 127 10.38 -4.76 10.97
C LEU A 127 10.92 -4.21 12.28
N THR A 128 10.31 -3.12 12.73
CA THR A 128 10.50 -2.59 14.09
C THR A 128 9.22 -2.78 14.91
N ARG A 129 9.38 -2.97 16.22
CA ARG A 129 8.24 -3.04 17.16
C ARG A 129 7.73 -1.63 17.44
N GLY A 130 6.41 -1.48 17.48
CA GLY A 130 5.72 -0.21 17.67
C GLY A 130 5.43 0.16 19.11
#